data_AF-A0A4U7DTG2-F1
#
_entry.id   AF-A0A4U7DTG2-F1
#
_cell.length_a   1.000
_cell.length_b   1.000
_cell.length_c   1.000
_cell.angle_alpha   90.00
_cell.angle_beta   90.00
_cell.angle_gamma   90.00
#
_symmetry.space_group_name_H-M   'P 1'
#
loop_
_entity.id
_entity.type
_entity.pdbx_description
1 polymer ?
#
loop_
_entity_poly.entity_id
_entity_poly.type
_entity_poly.pdbx_seq_one_letter_code
_entity_poly.pdbx_strand_id
1 'polypeptide(L)'
;YDANEIHDDHPVRFTNEGLQLDHQPQNAIEWYAKVPHHEDYHLWIPARANPDQRDWLEALYADDAEMGESRLFERDGTWYLHITATRDVEDESEASADKRTPVGVDIGEASLVTVCHRDGSGSPVRPRLWAADGKAVRRLRKTYFTATRRLQKRGSERIADSFGDALWDQIDDVFHRVTSEVVDYAESVDNPVLVLEDLRYIRENMDYGEYMNRRLHGWGFAK
;
A
#
# COMPACT_ATOMS: atom_id res chain seq x y z
N TYR A 1 -32.22 7.51 -21.41
CA TYR A 1 -31.24 6.88 -20.52
C TYR A 1 -30.94 5.52 -21.10
N ASP A 2 -30.00 5.47 -22.04
CA ASP A 2 -29.45 4.24 -22.62
C ASP A 2 -28.05 4.09 -22.02
N ALA A 3 -27.92 3.25 -21.01
CA ALA A 3 -26.62 2.79 -20.52
C ALA A 3 -26.40 1.40 -21.11
N ASN A 4 -26.02 1.37 -22.39
CA ASN A 4 -25.57 0.15 -23.06
C ASN A 4 -24.04 0.13 -23.06
N GLU A 5 -23.50 -1.04 -22.74
CA GLU A 5 -22.08 -1.43 -22.73
C GLU A 5 -21.35 -1.16 -21.41
N ILE A 6 -21.52 -2.13 -20.50
CA ILE A 6 -20.50 -2.47 -19.51
C ILE A 6 -19.30 -2.99 -20.34
N HIS A 7 -18.14 -2.32 -20.27
CA HIS A 7 -16.90 -2.77 -20.91
C HIS A 7 -16.56 -4.21 -20.47
N ASP A 8 -15.94 -5.01 -21.35
CA ASP A 8 -15.55 -6.41 -21.06
C ASP A 8 -14.63 -6.54 -19.83
N ASP A 9 -13.92 -5.46 -19.46
CA ASP A 9 -13.02 -5.39 -18.30
C ASP A 9 -13.74 -5.00 -16.98
N HIS A 10 -15.07 -4.83 -17.00
CA HIS A 10 -15.78 -4.41 -15.79
C HIS A 10 -15.77 -5.54 -14.75
N PRO A 11 -15.33 -5.27 -13.51
CA PRO A 11 -15.29 -6.28 -12.47
C PRO A 11 -16.68 -6.84 -12.19
N VAL A 12 -16.78 -8.16 -12.09
CA VAL A 12 -17.97 -8.83 -11.57
C VAL A 12 -17.91 -8.73 -10.04
N ARG A 13 -18.91 -8.07 -9.46
CA ARG A 13 -19.00 -7.85 -8.02
C ARG A 13 -19.87 -8.92 -7.38
N PHE A 14 -19.33 -9.60 -6.38
CA PHE A 14 -20.07 -10.53 -5.54
C PHE A 14 -20.25 -9.89 -4.16
N THR A 15 -21.51 -9.80 -3.73
CA THR A 15 -21.84 -9.59 -2.32
C THR A 15 -21.71 -10.94 -1.59
N ASN A 16 -21.56 -10.91 -0.25
CA ASN A 16 -21.22 -12.05 0.63
C ASN A 16 -22.14 -13.30 0.55
N GLU A 17 -23.07 -13.38 -0.40
CA GLU A 17 -24.12 -14.40 -0.46
C GLU A 17 -23.83 -15.54 -1.46
N GLY A 18 -22.66 -15.58 -2.11
CA GLY A 18 -22.40 -16.62 -3.13
C GLY A 18 -20.98 -17.15 -3.29
N LEU A 19 -19.96 -16.36 -2.92
CA LEU A 19 -18.57 -16.77 -3.03
C LEU A 19 -18.15 -17.53 -1.77
N GLN A 20 -17.53 -18.69 -1.97
CA GLN A 20 -16.96 -19.51 -0.88
C GLN A 20 -15.54 -19.91 -1.24
N LEU A 21 -14.68 -20.00 -0.23
CA LEU A 21 -13.32 -20.53 -0.36
C LEU A 21 -13.28 -21.94 0.22
N ASP A 22 -12.53 -22.81 -0.44
CA ASP A 22 -12.17 -24.13 0.10
C ASP A 22 -10.66 -24.31 0.03
N HIS A 23 -10.11 -24.93 1.08
CA HIS A 23 -8.68 -25.12 1.27
C HIS A 23 -8.37 -26.62 1.47
N GLN A 24 -7.57 -27.16 0.57
CA GLN A 24 -7.19 -28.57 0.49
C GLN A 24 -5.65 -28.65 0.40
N PRO A 25 -4.91 -28.45 1.50
CA PRO A 25 -3.44 -28.35 1.51
C PRO A 25 -2.72 -29.61 0.99
N GLN A 26 -3.41 -30.75 0.98
CA GLN A 26 -2.92 -32.01 0.43
C GLN A 26 -2.91 -32.07 -1.11
N ASN A 27 -3.59 -31.14 -1.77
CA ASN A 27 -3.71 -31.10 -3.23
C ASN A 27 -2.56 -30.30 -3.85
N ALA A 28 -2.26 -30.57 -5.13
CA ALA A 28 -1.29 -29.78 -5.89
C ALA A 28 -1.74 -28.32 -6.11
N ILE A 29 -3.05 -28.08 -6.10
CA ILE A 29 -3.65 -26.75 -5.98
C ILE A 29 -4.45 -26.75 -4.69
N GLU A 30 -4.03 -25.93 -3.76
CA GLU A 30 -4.54 -25.93 -2.39
C GLU A 30 -5.88 -25.19 -2.28
N TRP A 31 -6.10 -24.16 -3.10
CA TRP A 31 -7.24 -23.25 -2.95
C TRP A 31 -8.24 -23.40 -4.09
N TYR A 32 -9.52 -23.35 -3.73
CA TYR A 32 -10.63 -23.37 -4.68
C TYR A 32 -11.64 -22.26 -4.32
N ALA A 33 -12.10 -21.54 -5.33
CA ALA A 33 -13.12 -20.51 -5.17
C ALA A 33 -14.42 -20.95 -5.85
N LYS A 34 -15.51 -20.93 -5.11
CA LYS A 34 -16.86 -21.20 -5.60
C LYS A 34 -17.43 -19.95 -6.25
N VAL A 35 -17.47 -19.89 -7.57
CA VAL A 35 -18.10 -18.78 -8.28
C VAL A 35 -19.58 -19.13 -8.54
N PRO A 36 -20.53 -18.30 -8.06
CA PRO A 36 -21.94 -18.52 -8.36
C PRO A 36 -22.19 -18.24 -9.85
N HIS A 37 -22.61 -19.28 -10.59
CA HIS A 37 -22.84 -19.22 -12.04
C HIS A 37 -24.32 -19.43 -12.40
N HIS A 38 -25.05 -20.30 -11.69
CA HIS A 38 -26.49 -20.52 -11.86
C HIS A 38 -27.13 -21.03 -10.55
N GLU A 39 -28.46 -20.92 -10.40
CA GLU A 39 -29.20 -21.35 -9.20
C GLU A 39 -28.96 -22.83 -8.81
N ASP A 40 -28.66 -23.68 -9.79
CA ASP A 40 -28.55 -25.13 -9.61
C ASP A 40 -27.11 -25.68 -9.70
N TYR A 41 -26.14 -24.84 -10.11
CA TYR A 41 -24.76 -25.26 -10.29
C TYR A 41 -23.77 -24.18 -9.87
N HIS A 42 -22.90 -24.56 -8.95
CA HIS A 42 -21.76 -23.76 -8.53
C HIS A 42 -20.50 -24.31 -9.20
N LEU A 43 -19.67 -23.42 -9.73
CA LEU A 43 -18.39 -23.80 -10.31
C LEU A 43 -17.29 -23.58 -9.26
N TRP A 44 -16.60 -24.65 -8.89
CA TRP A 44 -15.37 -24.56 -8.11
C TRP A 44 -14.20 -24.40 -9.05
N ILE A 45 -13.53 -23.26 -8.96
CA ILE A 45 -12.38 -22.93 -9.81
C ILE A 45 -11.12 -23.05 -8.94
N PRO A 46 -10.10 -23.82 -9.37
CA PRO A 46 -8.81 -23.81 -8.70
C PRO A 46 -8.21 -22.40 -8.75
N ALA A 47 -7.80 -21.90 -7.59
CA ALA A 47 -7.19 -20.59 -7.43
C ALA A 47 -5.79 -20.73 -6.83
N ARG A 48 -4.89 -19.84 -7.22
CA ARG A 48 -3.57 -19.74 -6.59
C ARG A 48 -3.60 -18.59 -5.60
N ALA A 49 -3.31 -18.90 -4.33
CA ALA A 49 -3.09 -17.87 -3.33
C ALA A 49 -1.92 -16.97 -3.75
N ASN A 50 -2.10 -15.65 -3.62
CA ASN A 50 -0.98 -14.74 -3.64
C ASN A 50 -0.11 -15.05 -2.40
N PRO A 51 1.17 -15.43 -2.55
CA PRO A 51 2.02 -15.81 -1.41
C PRO A 51 2.07 -14.73 -0.33
N ASP A 52 2.09 -13.46 -0.72
CA ASP A 52 2.20 -12.31 0.21
C ASP A 52 0.91 -12.08 1.02
N GLN A 53 -0.20 -12.70 0.61
CA GLN A 53 -1.53 -12.54 1.23
C GLN A 53 -2.09 -13.88 1.71
N ARG A 54 -1.26 -14.93 1.75
CA ARG A 54 -1.67 -16.29 2.11
C ARG A 54 -2.30 -16.34 3.49
N ASP A 55 -1.71 -15.66 4.46
CA ASP A 55 -2.18 -15.61 5.85
C ASP A 55 -3.61 -15.08 5.96
N TRP A 56 -4.02 -14.16 5.07
CA TRP A 56 -5.39 -13.66 5.03
C TRP A 56 -6.39 -14.70 4.50
N LEU A 57 -5.99 -15.48 3.49
CA LEU A 57 -6.84 -16.56 3.00
C LEU A 57 -6.99 -17.66 4.04
N GLU A 58 -5.90 -18.00 4.74
CA GLU A 58 -5.93 -18.96 5.84
C GLU A 58 -6.80 -18.47 7.00
N ALA A 59 -6.72 -17.17 7.36
CA ALA A 59 -7.59 -16.57 8.36
C ALA A 59 -9.08 -16.59 7.96
N LEU A 60 -9.39 -16.29 6.69
CA LEU A 60 -10.76 -16.39 6.17
C LEU A 60 -11.30 -17.82 6.22
N TYR A 61 -10.45 -18.82 5.95
CA TYR A 61 -10.84 -20.23 6.00
C TYR A 61 -11.00 -20.75 7.43
N ALA A 62 -10.20 -20.24 8.36
CA ALA A 62 -10.25 -20.59 9.78
C ALA A 62 -11.36 -19.86 10.55
N ASP A 63 -12.16 -19.02 9.89
CA ASP A 63 -13.13 -18.10 10.49
C ASP A 63 -12.50 -17.09 11.49
N ASP A 64 -11.20 -16.82 11.38
CA ASP A 64 -10.47 -15.78 12.14
C ASP A 64 -10.54 -14.40 11.46
N ALA A 65 -11.11 -14.33 10.25
CA ALA A 65 -11.39 -13.12 9.52
C ALA A 65 -12.76 -13.21 8.83
N GLU A 66 -13.45 -12.09 8.73
CA GLU A 66 -14.70 -11.96 8.01
C GLU A 66 -14.45 -11.59 6.54
N MET A 67 -15.06 -12.37 5.66
CA MET A 67 -15.08 -12.08 4.23
C MET A 67 -16.04 -10.93 3.93
N GLY A 68 -15.54 -9.90 3.26
CA GLY A 68 -16.31 -8.80 2.71
C GLY A 68 -16.55 -8.94 1.22
N GLU A 69 -16.78 -7.79 0.58
CA GLU A 69 -16.99 -7.71 -0.85
C GLU A 69 -15.86 -8.37 -1.64
N SER A 70 -16.25 -9.08 -2.70
CA SER A 70 -15.30 -9.68 -3.62
C SER A 70 -15.53 -9.23 -5.05
N ARG A 71 -14.43 -9.09 -5.79
CA ARG A 71 -14.42 -8.63 -7.19
C ARG A 71 -13.59 -9.58 -8.03
N LEU A 72 -14.20 -10.10 -9.08
CA LEU A 72 -13.51 -10.86 -10.11
C LEU A 72 -13.26 -9.95 -11.31
N PHE A 73 -12.03 -9.85 -11.76
CA PHE A 73 -11.67 -9.08 -12.95
C PHE A 73 -10.51 -9.73 -13.70
N GLU A 74 -10.38 -9.35 -14.97
CA GLU A 74 -9.33 -9.82 -15.86
C GLU A 74 -8.27 -8.72 -15.99
N ARG A 75 -7.00 -9.13 -16.04
CA ARG A 75 -5.88 -8.26 -16.35
C ARG A 75 -4.81 -9.06 -17.09
N ASP A 76 -4.46 -8.61 -18.30
CA ASP A 76 -3.36 -9.14 -19.11
C ASP A 76 -3.44 -10.68 -19.35
N GLY A 77 -4.62 -11.21 -19.62
CA GLY A 77 -4.87 -12.64 -19.83
C GLY A 77 -5.10 -13.43 -18.54
N THR A 78 -5.04 -12.78 -17.38
CA THR A 78 -5.08 -13.43 -16.06
C THR A 78 -6.28 -12.95 -15.25
N TRP A 79 -7.02 -13.88 -14.66
CA TRP A 79 -8.15 -13.58 -13.79
C TRP A 79 -7.71 -13.42 -12.34
N TYR A 80 -8.18 -12.37 -11.69
CA TYR A 80 -7.91 -12.04 -10.29
C TYR A 80 -9.21 -11.99 -9.52
N LEU A 81 -9.25 -12.69 -8.39
CA LEU A 81 -10.32 -12.60 -7.42
C LEU A 81 -9.81 -11.80 -6.22
N HIS A 82 -10.22 -10.54 -6.12
CA HIS A 82 -9.95 -9.71 -4.95
C HIS A 82 -11.03 -9.94 -3.91
N ILE A 83 -10.60 -10.22 -2.68
CA ILE A 83 -11.47 -10.47 -1.54
C ILE A 83 -11.10 -9.44 -0.48
N THR A 84 -12.05 -8.61 -0.08
CA THR A 84 -11.89 -7.80 1.13
C THR A 84 -12.01 -8.72 2.34
N ALA A 85 -11.06 -8.62 3.28
CA ALA A 85 -11.08 -9.37 4.53
C ALA A 85 -10.94 -8.37 5.68
N THR A 86 -11.71 -8.60 6.75
CA THR A 86 -11.63 -7.84 7.99
C THR A 86 -11.33 -8.81 9.12
N ARG A 87 -10.41 -8.50 10.02
CA ARG A 87 -10.23 -9.27 11.25
C ARG A 87 -10.13 -8.31 12.41
N ASP A 88 -10.64 -8.75 13.56
CA ASP A 88 -10.35 -8.06 14.80
C ASP A 88 -8.88 -8.28 15.15
N VAL A 89 -8.21 -7.21 15.54
CA VAL A 89 -6.84 -7.25 16.03
C VAL A 89 -6.92 -6.89 17.49
N GLU A 90 -6.34 -7.72 18.36
CA GLU A 90 -6.26 -7.39 19.78
C GLU A 90 -5.49 -6.08 19.96
N ASP A 91 -6.06 -5.14 20.70
CA ASP A 91 -5.31 -3.99 21.17
C ASP A 91 -4.18 -4.52 22.07
N GLU A 92 -2.93 -4.30 21.66
CA GLU A 92 -1.80 -4.60 22.53
C GLU A 92 -2.00 -3.83 23.85
N SER A 93 -1.92 -4.55 24.98
CA SER A 93 -2.13 -3.94 26.29
C SER A 93 -1.17 -2.77 26.42
N GLU A 94 -1.72 -1.55 26.46
CA GLU A 94 -0.91 -0.33 26.46
C GLU A 94 0.15 -0.41 27.56
N ALA A 95 1.42 -0.44 27.18
CA ALA A 95 2.50 -0.24 28.13
C ALA A 95 2.21 1.07 28.89
N SER A 96 2.33 1.05 30.21
CA SER A 96 2.19 2.26 31.05
C SER A 96 3.06 3.37 30.44
N ALA A 97 2.60 4.62 30.48
CA ALA A 97 3.28 5.74 29.81
C ALA A 97 4.81 5.79 30.08
N ASP A 98 5.22 5.43 31.30
CA ASP A 98 6.63 5.41 31.74
C ASP A 98 7.49 4.28 31.14
N LYS A 99 6.87 3.29 30.47
CA LYS A 99 7.55 2.14 29.84
C LYS A 99 7.61 2.23 28.32
N ARG A 100 6.95 3.24 27.72
CA ARG A 100 6.95 3.47 26.28
C ARG A 100 8.29 4.05 25.85
N THR A 101 8.82 3.58 24.74
CA THR A 101 10.03 4.13 24.13
C THR A 101 9.63 4.99 22.92
N PRO A 102 9.76 6.32 22.99
CA PRO A 102 9.47 7.17 21.86
C PRO A 102 10.47 6.93 20.72
N VAL A 103 9.94 6.65 19.54
CA VAL A 103 10.69 6.58 18.28
C VAL A 103 10.30 7.80 17.46
N GLY A 104 11.19 8.80 17.41
CA GLY A 104 10.98 9.97 16.58
C GLY A 104 11.12 9.61 15.10
N VAL A 105 10.14 10.02 14.29
CA VAL A 105 10.11 9.83 12.84
C VAL A 105 10.03 11.20 12.18
N ASP A 106 11.06 11.52 11.38
CA ASP A 106 11.14 12.75 10.59
C ASP A 106 11.08 12.41 9.10
N ILE A 107 10.16 13.06 8.37
CA ILE A 107 9.95 12.86 6.93
C ILE A 107 10.56 14.03 6.17
N GLY A 108 11.66 13.78 5.48
CA GLY A 108 12.45 14.82 4.83
C GLY A 108 12.47 14.74 3.31
N GLU A 109 13.16 15.71 2.70
CA GLU A 109 13.49 15.67 1.27
C GLU A 109 14.88 15.07 1.00
N ALA A 110 15.85 15.37 1.88
CA ALA A 110 17.23 14.90 1.73
C ALA A 110 17.33 13.40 2.04
N SER A 111 16.77 13.01 3.18
CA SER A 111 16.44 11.63 3.55
C SER A 111 14.93 11.46 3.44
N LEU A 112 14.47 10.33 2.90
CA LEU A 112 13.03 10.09 2.77
C LEU A 112 12.37 10.00 4.15
N VAL A 113 12.97 9.21 5.04
CA VAL A 113 12.63 9.13 6.45
C VAL A 113 13.93 9.12 7.27
N THR A 114 13.88 9.66 8.48
CA THR A 114 14.88 9.52 9.52
C THR A 114 14.18 9.03 10.78
N VAL A 115 14.71 7.98 11.42
CA VAL A 115 14.20 7.48 12.70
C VAL A 115 15.27 7.46 13.77
N CYS A 116 14.87 7.73 15.01
CA CYS A 116 15.74 7.70 16.17
C CYS A 116 14.94 7.44 17.46
N HIS A 117 15.49 6.63 18.35
CA HIS A 117 14.99 6.45 19.71
C HIS A 117 16.11 6.75 20.73
N ARG A 118 15.77 6.74 22.02
CA ARG A 118 16.74 6.85 23.11
C ARG A 118 17.06 5.47 23.66
N ASP A 119 18.33 5.21 23.97
CA ASP A 119 18.73 3.99 24.66
C ASP A 119 18.33 4.02 26.15
N GLY A 120 18.63 2.95 26.89
CA GLY A 120 18.33 2.84 28.32
C GLY A 120 19.02 3.89 29.22
N SER A 121 19.99 4.65 28.71
CA SER A 121 20.59 5.79 29.41
C SER A 121 19.84 7.11 29.16
N GLY A 122 18.84 7.10 28.29
CA GLY A 122 18.13 8.29 27.82
C GLY A 122 18.87 9.06 26.73
N SER A 123 19.96 8.51 26.19
CA SER A 123 20.76 9.15 25.14
C SER A 123 20.27 8.73 23.76
N PRO A 124 20.26 9.63 22.75
CA PRO A 124 19.83 9.25 21.42
C PRO A 124 20.79 8.25 20.80
N VAL A 125 20.24 7.19 20.19
CA VAL A 125 21.04 6.27 19.38
C VAL A 125 21.46 6.94 18.07
N ARG A 126 22.36 6.30 17.32
CA ARG A 126 22.66 6.74 15.97
C ARG A 126 21.39 6.67 15.11
N PRO A 127 20.93 7.77 14.49
CA PRO A 127 19.73 7.75 13.66
C PRO A 127 19.91 6.81 12.45
N ARG A 128 18.81 6.17 12.04
CA ARG A 128 18.72 5.45 10.76
C ARG A 128 18.10 6.37 9.72
N LEU A 129 18.73 6.46 8.54
CA LEU A 129 18.34 7.37 7.47
C LEU A 129 18.14 6.61 6.16
N TRP A 130 17.02 6.86 5.50
CA TRP A 130 16.73 6.40 4.14
C TRP A 130 17.12 7.46 3.09
N ALA A 131 18.40 7.85 3.12
CA ALA A 131 18.94 8.89 2.23
C ALA A 131 19.06 8.45 0.77
N ALA A 132 19.38 7.16 0.55
CA ALA A 132 19.44 6.58 -0.78
C ALA A 132 18.05 6.56 -1.45
N ASP A 133 17.02 6.16 -0.70
CA ASP A 133 15.63 6.15 -1.14
C ASP A 133 15.11 7.56 -1.42
N GLY A 134 15.43 8.52 -0.54
CA GLY A 134 15.14 9.93 -0.78
C GLY A 134 15.77 10.44 -2.09
N LYS A 135 17.00 10.00 -2.40
CA LYS A 135 17.64 10.30 -3.69
C LYS A 135 16.96 9.60 -4.87
N ALA A 136 16.51 8.36 -4.71
CA ALA A 136 15.80 7.60 -5.74
C ALA A 136 14.45 8.27 -6.08
N VAL A 137 13.63 8.57 -5.08
CA VAL A 137 12.34 9.26 -5.25
C VAL A 137 12.54 10.63 -5.92
N ARG A 138 13.54 11.41 -5.50
CA ARG A 138 13.85 12.69 -6.17
C ARG A 138 14.22 12.51 -7.63
N ARG A 139 14.99 11.47 -7.97
CA ARG A 139 15.34 11.15 -9.36
C ARG A 139 14.08 10.77 -10.15
N LEU A 140 13.24 9.89 -9.64
CA LEU A 140 12.00 9.45 -10.28
C LEU A 140 11.07 10.63 -10.57
N ARG A 141 10.83 11.48 -9.57
CA ARG A 141 10.02 12.71 -9.75
C ARG A 141 10.62 13.64 -10.79
N LYS A 142 11.94 13.86 -10.76
CA LYS A 142 12.59 14.69 -11.77
C LYS A 142 12.37 14.12 -13.17
N THR A 143 12.46 12.80 -13.33
CA THR A 143 12.17 12.10 -14.58
C THR A 143 10.73 12.33 -15.02
N TYR A 144 9.76 12.06 -14.13
CA TYR A 144 8.32 12.27 -14.36
C TYR A 144 8.06 13.66 -14.94
N PHE A 145 8.37 14.70 -14.17
CA PHE A 145 8.10 16.08 -14.58
C PHE A 145 8.82 16.49 -15.89
N THR A 146 10.05 16.00 -16.11
CA THR A 146 10.81 16.37 -17.32
C THR A 146 10.27 15.64 -18.56
N ALA A 147 9.96 14.35 -18.43
CA ALA A 147 9.48 13.52 -19.53
C ALA A 147 8.03 13.86 -19.89
N THR A 148 7.13 13.92 -18.91
CA THR A 148 5.71 14.29 -19.09
C THR A 148 5.60 15.64 -19.78
N ARG A 149 6.35 16.67 -19.33
CA ARG A 149 6.34 17.99 -19.99
C ARG A 149 6.85 17.96 -21.43
N ARG A 150 7.82 17.10 -21.76
CA ARG A 150 8.33 16.95 -23.14
C ARG A 150 7.34 16.22 -24.04
N LEU A 151 6.66 15.21 -23.52
CA LEU A 151 5.65 14.42 -24.24
C LEU A 151 4.39 15.24 -24.50
N GLN A 152 3.89 15.98 -23.50
CA GLN A 152 2.75 16.89 -23.64
C GLN A 152 3.03 17.97 -24.69
N LYS A 153 4.23 18.58 -24.68
CA LYS A 153 4.63 19.57 -25.72
C LYS A 153 4.63 19.01 -27.15
N ARG A 154 4.69 17.68 -27.32
CA ARG A 154 4.65 16.98 -28.60
C ARG A 154 3.27 16.39 -28.91
N GLY A 155 2.24 16.73 -28.11
CA GLY A 155 0.87 16.22 -28.28
C GLY A 155 0.72 14.73 -27.93
N SER A 156 1.65 14.15 -27.17
CA SER A 156 1.65 12.73 -26.83
C SER A 156 1.10 12.48 -25.41
N GLU A 157 -0.10 12.95 -25.12
CA GLU A 157 -0.71 12.91 -23.78
C GLU A 157 -0.86 11.49 -23.24
N ARG A 158 -1.42 10.55 -24.04
CA ARG A 158 -1.56 9.14 -23.64
C ARG A 158 -0.25 8.45 -23.25
N ILE A 159 0.85 8.82 -23.91
CA ILE A 159 2.19 8.29 -23.58
C ILE A 159 2.71 8.97 -22.31
N ALA A 160 2.42 10.26 -22.12
CA ALA A 160 2.78 10.98 -20.93
C ALA A 160 2.07 10.43 -19.67
N ASP A 161 0.81 10.03 -19.81
CA ASP A 161 0.00 9.47 -18.73
C ASP A 161 0.51 8.08 -18.35
N SER A 162 0.55 7.13 -19.29
CA SER A 162 1.05 5.76 -19.03
C SER A 162 2.50 5.71 -18.52
N PHE A 163 3.39 6.57 -19.06
CA PHE A 163 4.75 6.72 -18.54
C PHE A 163 4.77 7.34 -17.14
N GLY A 164 3.82 8.24 -16.88
CA GLY A 164 3.63 8.88 -15.60
C GLY A 164 3.23 7.90 -14.51
N ASP A 165 2.23 7.07 -14.80
CA ASP A 165 1.72 6.03 -13.90
C ASP A 165 2.82 5.06 -13.50
N ALA A 166 3.59 4.54 -14.48
CA ALA A 166 4.70 3.64 -14.22
C ALA A 166 5.81 4.25 -13.32
N LEU A 167 5.99 5.56 -13.34
CA LEU A 167 6.93 6.25 -12.44
C LEU A 167 6.35 6.48 -11.05
N TRP A 168 5.04 6.70 -10.95
CA TRP A 168 4.35 6.81 -9.67
C TRP A 168 4.30 5.48 -8.95
N ASP A 169 4.03 4.38 -9.65
CA ASP A 169 4.08 3.02 -9.09
C ASP A 169 5.44 2.73 -8.46
N GLN A 170 6.54 3.13 -9.13
CA GLN A 170 7.89 3.00 -8.57
C GLN A 170 8.14 3.88 -7.34
N ILE A 171 7.50 5.05 -7.26
CA ILE A 171 7.63 5.93 -6.07
C ILE A 171 6.83 5.32 -4.91
N ASP A 172 5.62 4.84 -5.18
CA ASP A 172 4.76 4.24 -4.17
C ASP A 172 5.37 2.91 -3.66
N ASP A 173 6.03 2.11 -4.50
CA ASP A 173 6.84 0.95 -4.06
C ASP A 173 7.96 1.37 -3.08
N VAL A 174 8.68 2.44 -3.40
CA VAL A 174 9.74 2.94 -2.50
C VAL A 174 9.14 3.40 -1.17
N PHE A 175 7.97 4.04 -1.18
CA PHE A 175 7.29 4.43 0.04
C PHE A 175 6.88 3.22 0.87
N HIS A 176 6.21 2.24 0.26
CA HIS A 176 5.74 1.05 0.94
C HIS A 176 6.88 0.25 1.58
N ARG A 177 7.99 0.09 0.86
CA ARG A 177 9.18 -0.59 1.42
C ARG A 177 9.79 0.19 2.57
N VAL A 178 9.96 1.52 2.44
CA VAL A 178 10.56 2.33 3.50
C VAL A 178 9.67 2.40 4.74
N THR A 179 8.35 2.51 4.59
CA THR A 179 7.43 2.49 5.75
C THR A 179 7.46 1.13 6.44
N SER A 180 7.55 0.02 5.69
CA SER A 180 7.72 -1.31 6.26
C SER A 180 9.03 -1.41 7.06
N GLU A 181 10.16 -0.97 6.49
CA GLU A 181 11.44 -0.97 7.21
C GLU A 181 11.48 -0.04 8.45
N VAL A 182 10.63 1.00 8.47
CA VAL A 182 10.44 1.87 9.65
C VAL A 182 9.67 1.14 10.74
N VAL A 183 8.65 0.36 10.38
CA VAL A 183 7.92 -0.51 11.32
C VAL A 183 8.87 -1.57 11.88
N ASP A 184 9.64 -2.26 11.04
CA ASP A 184 10.65 -3.25 11.48
C ASP A 184 11.66 -2.62 12.47
N TYR A 185 12.06 -1.37 12.22
CA TYR A 185 12.93 -0.64 13.14
C TYR A 185 12.24 -0.39 14.48
N ALA A 186 10.97 0.03 14.46
CA ALA A 186 10.21 0.30 15.68
C ALA A 186 10.00 -0.98 16.50
N GLU A 187 9.65 -2.10 15.85
CA GLU A 187 9.48 -3.40 16.50
C GLU A 187 10.76 -3.94 17.14
N SER A 188 11.94 -3.50 16.69
CA SER A 188 13.22 -3.83 17.33
C SER A 188 13.46 -3.10 18.67
N VAL A 189 12.60 -2.15 19.02
CA VAL A 189 12.69 -1.33 20.24
C VAL A 189 11.62 -1.78 21.23
N ASP A 190 11.95 -1.86 22.52
CA ASP A 190 10.99 -2.25 23.55
C ASP A 190 9.86 -1.21 23.71
N ASN A 191 8.61 -1.67 23.63
CA ASN A 191 7.38 -0.87 23.77
C ASN A 191 7.40 0.43 22.92
N PRO A 192 7.56 0.32 21.59
CA PRO A 192 7.79 1.47 20.74
C PRO A 192 6.53 2.31 20.61
N VAL A 193 6.70 3.64 20.58
CA VAL A 193 5.65 4.56 20.14
C VAL A 193 6.22 5.48 19.09
N LEU A 194 5.69 5.40 17.88
CA LEU A 194 6.07 6.30 16.79
C LEU A 194 5.58 7.72 17.10
N VAL A 195 6.51 8.67 17.07
CA VAL A 195 6.24 10.09 17.26
C VAL A 195 6.50 10.79 15.93
N LEU A 196 5.44 11.27 15.30
CA LEU A 196 5.48 12.02 14.05
C LEU A 196 5.21 13.51 14.31
N GLU A 197 5.74 14.35 13.44
CA GLU A 197 5.42 15.78 13.43
C GLU A 197 3.97 16.04 12.98
N ASP A 198 3.34 17.07 13.55
CA ASP A 198 2.06 17.56 13.06
C ASP A 198 2.29 18.47 11.84
N LEU A 199 2.15 17.88 10.65
CA LEU A 199 2.39 18.56 9.37
C LEU A 199 1.11 19.17 8.75
N ARG A 200 0.04 19.30 9.53
CA ARG A 200 -1.18 19.98 9.06
C ARG A 200 -0.85 21.42 8.65
N TYR A 201 -1.43 21.87 7.53
CA TYR A 201 -1.29 23.24 7.02
C TYR A 201 0.12 23.67 6.59
N ILE A 202 1.09 22.76 6.49
CA ILE A 202 2.45 23.11 6.04
C ILE A 202 2.48 23.70 4.62
N ARG A 203 1.50 23.32 3.78
CA ARG A 203 1.34 23.88 2.42
C ARG A 203 0.63 25.23 2.37
N GLU A 204 -0.14 25.59 3.40
CA GLU A 204 -0.94 26.83 3.43
C GLU A 204 -0.15 28.02 3.97
N ASN A 205 0.87 27.75 4.80
CA ASN A 205 1.67 28.77 5.46
C ASN A 205 3.03 29.07 4.78
N MET A 206 3.27 28.53 3.59
CA MET A 206 4.56 28.67 2.89
C MET A 206 4.41 29.35 1.53
N ASP A 207 4.79 30.62 1.45
CA ASP A 207 4.84 31.36 0.18
C ASP A 207 6.16 31.06 -0.55
N TYR A 208 6.09 30.26 -1.62
CA TYR A 208 7.22 30.10 -2.53
C TYR A 208 6.78 29.93 -3.98
N GLY A 209 7.58 30.49 -4.89
CA GLY A 209 7.40 30.37 -6.34
C GLY A 209 7.49 28.94 -6.90
N GLU A 210 7.33 28.83 -8.23
CA GLU A 210 7.12 27.58 -9.00
C GLU A 210 8.09 26.42 -8.66
N TYR A 211 9.34 26.72 -8.31
CA TYR A 211 10.36 25.73 -7.95
C TYR A 211 10.10 25.02 -6.61
N MET A 212 9.70 25.76 -5.57
CA MET A 212 9.46 25.15 -4.25
C MET A 212 8.11 24.44 -4.21
N ASN A 213 7.10 25.00 -4.91
CA ASN A 213 5.79 24.38 -5.00
C ASN A 213 5.89 22.96 -5.59
N ARG A 214 6.75 22.79 -6.62
CA ARG A 214 7.06 21.48 -7.20
C ARG A 214 7.76 20.51 -6.24
N ARG A 215 8.60 21.00 -5.31
CA ARG A 215 9.25 20.15 -4.28
C ARG A 215 8.25 19.72 -3.21
N LEU A 216 7.38 20.62 -2.78
CA LEU A 216 6.35 20.38 -1.76
C LEU A 216 5.20 19.48 -2.24
N HIS A 217 4.80 19.57 -3.51
CA HIS A 217 3.87 18.64 -4.13
C HIS A 217 4.46 17.23 -4.33
N GLY A 218 5.78 17.13 -4.34
CA GLY A 218 6.44 15.84 -4.22
C GLY A 218 6.37 15.32 -2.78
N TRP A 219 6.64 16.14 -1.78
CA TRP A 219 6.90 15.66 -0.42
C TRP A 219 5.88 14.63 0.11
N GLY A 220 6.37 13.45 0.52
CA GLY A 220 5.56 12.26 0.84
C GLY A 220 4.95 12.25 2.24
N PHE A 221 4.81 13.40 2.88
CA PHE A 221 4.30 13.48 4.26
C PHE A 221 2.82 13.15 4.42
N ALA A 222 2.07 13.04 3.31
CA ALA A 222 0.65 12.70 3.27
C ALA A 222 0.39 11.42 2.46
N LYS A 223 1.42 10.57 2.32
CA LYS A 223 1.43 9.36 1.52
C LYS A 223 1.71 8.16 2.41
#